data_AF-A0A1I7XXP5-F1
#
_entry.id   AF-A0A1I7XXP5-F1
#
_cell.length_a   1.000
_cell.length_b   1.000
_cell.length_c   1.000
_cell.angle_alpha   90.00
_cell.angle_beta   90.00
_cell.angle_gamma   90.00
#
_symmetry.space_group_name_H-M   'P 1'
#
loop_
_entity.id
_entity.type
_entity.pdbx_description
1 polymer ?
#
loop_
_entity_poly.entity_id
_entity_poly.type
_entity_poly.pdbx_seq_one_letter_code
_entity_poly.pdbx_strand_id
1 'polypeptide(L)'
;MAASADCDHRKIGRDQDLFFFHGLSPGSAFWYPKGAHIYNKLMDFVKKEYRKRGIQEVITPNMYNSKLYETSGHWQHYSDNMFKVDVEKEVFGLKPMNCPGHCLMFAHQPHTHNELPYRYADFGVLHR
;
A
#
# COMPACT_ATOMS: atom_id res chain seq x y z
N MET A 1 1.67 27.34 11.75
CA MET A 1 1.23 26.95 13.11
C MET A 1 2.05 25.75 13.54
N ALA A 2 3.00 25.92 14.46
CA ALA A 2 3.68 24.77 15.05
C ALA A 2 2.64 23.98 15.86
N ALA A 3 2.43 22.71 15.55
CA ALA A 3 1.58 21.85 16.36
C ALA A 3 2.14 21.84 17.79
N SER A 4 1.31 22.19 18.77
CA SER A 4 1.71 22.16 20.18
C SER A 4 2.22 20.77 20.57
N ALA A 5 3.12 20.68 21.54
CA ALA A 5 3.66 19.41 22.03
C ALA A 5 2.56 18.42 22.52
N ASP A 6 1.36 18.91 22.81
CA ASP A 6 0.21 18.09 23.19
C ASP A 6 -0.51 17.42 22.00
N CYS A 7 -0.20 17.78 20.75
CA CYS A 7 -0.73 17.14 19.55
C CYS A 7 0.24 16.14 18.91
N ASP A 8 1.34 15.78 19.59
CA ASP A 8 2.30 14.81 19.07
C ASP A 8 1.70 13.39 19.08
N HIS A 9 1.41 12.85 17.90
CA HIS A 9 0.87 11.51 17.72
C HIS A 9 1.72 10.41 18.36
N ARG A 10 3.03 10.63 18.55
CA ARG A 10 3.92 9.66 19.20
C ARG A 10 3.66 9.57 20.69
N LYS A 11 3.46 10.72 21.35
CA LYS A 11 3.09 10.82 22.76
C LYS A 11 1.71 10.19 22.97
N ILE A 12 0.73 10.60 22.15
CA ILE A 12 -0.64 10.06 22.19
C ILE A 12 -0.66 8.55 21.95
N GLY A 13 0.07 8.08 20.93
CA GLY A 13 0.13 6.67 20.56
C GLY A 13 0.71 5.79 21.65
N ARG A 14 1.72 6.28 22.37
CA ARG A 14 2.27 5.61 23.55
C ARG A 14 1.31 5.65 24.73
N ASP A 15 0.81 6.84 25.09
CA ASP A 15 0.01 7.04 26.29
C ASP A 15 -1.37 6.34 26.21
N GLN A 16 -1.84 5.99 25.00
CA GLN A 16 -3.09 5.26 24.76
C GLN A 16 -2.93 3.80 24.30
N ASP A 17 -1.70 3.26 24.25
CA ASP A 17 -1.41 1.91 23.73
C ASP A 17 -1.94 1.68 22.30
N LEU A 18 -1.64 2.59 21.37
CA LEU A 18 -2.10 2.48 19.98
C LEU A 18 -1.09 1.73 19.10
N PHE A 19 0.19 2.09 19.20
CA PHE A 19 1.26 1.48 18.40
C PHE A 19 2.63 1.71 19.04
N PHE A 20 3.62 0.95 18.59
CA PHE A 20 5.03 1.20 18.88
C PHE A 20 5.91 0.95 17.64
N PHE A 21 7.17 1.38 17.71
CA PHE A 21 8.19 1.09 16.70
C PHE A 21 9.34 0.33 17.35
N HIS A 22 9.96 -0.58 16.60
CA HIS A 22 11.07 -1.38 17.10
C HIS A 22 12.29 -1.27 16.17
N GLY A 23 13.51 -1.29 16.74
CA GLY A 23 14.75 -1.18 15.97
C GLY A 23 14.98 -2.31 14.97
N LEU A 24 14.34 -3.48 15.17
CA LEU A 24 14.37 -4.60 14.23
C LEU A 24 13.45 -4.40 13.01
N SER A 25 12.58 -3.39 13.02
CA SER A 25 11.75 -3.03 11.87
C SER A 25 11.62 -1.50 11.77
N PRO A 26 12.72 -0.80 11.40
CA PRO A 26 12.72 0.66 11.33
C PRO A 26 11.65 1.17 10.37
N GLY A 27 10.92 2.22 10.76
CA GLY A 27 9.86 2.84 9.95
C GLY A 27 8.55 2.05 9.90
N SER A 28 8.49 0.83 10.44
CA SER A 28 7.28 0.00 10.45
C SER A 28 6.64 -0.02 11.84
N ALA A 29 5.38 0.42 11.92
CA ALA A 29 4.64 0.46 13.17
C ALA A 29 4.03 -0.91 13.52
N PHE A 30 4.14 -1.30 14.77
CA PHE A 30 3.41 -2.41 15.36
C PHE A 30 2.15 -1.87 16.02
N TRP A 31 0.98 -2.33 15.59
CA TRP A 31 -0.31 -1.83 16.08
C TRP A 31 -0.87 -2.71 17.19
N TYR A 32 -1.15 -2.13 18.34
CA TYR A 32 -1.87 -2.79 19.43
C TYR A 32 -3.37 -2.90 19.12
N PRO A 33 -4.16 -3.69 19.87
CA PRO A 33 -5.58 -3.87 19.60
C PRO A 33 -6.39 -2.56 19.47
N LYS A 34 -6.10 -1.55 20.32
CA LYS A 34 -6.76 -0.24 20.26
C LYS A 34 -6.42 0.52 18.96
N GLY A 35 -5.14 0.53 18.57
CA GLY A 35 -4.70 1.16 17.33
C GLY A 35 -5.24 0.43 16.09
N ALA A 36 -5.21 -0.91 16.10
CA ALA A 36 -5.78 -1.73 15.04
C ALA A 36 -7.29 -1.51 14.90
N HIS A 37 -8.02 -1.32 16.01
CA HIS A 37 -9.44 -0.96 15.97
C HIS A 37 -9.68 0.36 15.22
N ILE A 38 -8.89 1.40 15.51
CA ILE A 38 -8.98 2.69 14.81
C ILE A 38 -8.65 2.52 13.32
N TYR A 39 -7.55 1.83 12.99
CA TYR A 39 -7.16 1.53 11.62
C TYR A 39 -8.28 0.83 10.85
N ASN A 40 -8.83 -0.25 11.41
CA ASN A 40 -9.91 -1.01 10.79
C ASN A 40 -11.19 -0.18 10.62
N LYS A 41 -11.52 0.70 11.58
CA LYS A 41 -12.68 1.59 11.48
C LYS A 41 -12.56 2.56 10.31
N LEU A 42 -11.37 3.13 10.11
CA LEU A 42 -11.08 4.02 8.98
C LEU A 42 -11.11 3.25 7.64
N MET A 43 -10.51 2.08 7.62
CA MET A 43 -10.53 1.18 6.47
C MET A 43 -11.97 0.82 6.06
N ASP A 44 -12.80 0.40 7.02
CA ASP A 44 -14.21 0.09 6.77
C ASP A 44 -14.99 1.29 6.23
N PHE A 45 -14.71 2.48 6.74
CA PHE A 45 -15.31 3.72 6.24
C PHE A 45 -14.94 3.94 4.76
N VAL A 46 -13.65 3.90 4.42
CA VAL A 46 -13.20 4.11 3.03
C VAL A 46 -13.76 3.03 2.11
N LYS A 47 -13.72 1.76 2.51
CA LYS A 47 -14.31 0.64 1.74
C LYS A 47 -15.81 0.83 1.50
N LYS A 48 -16.57 1.32 2.50
CA LYS A 48 -18.00 1.66 2.31
C LYS A 48 -18.19 2.77 1.29
N GLU A 49 -17.37 3.81 1.34
CA GLU A 49 -17.43 4.92 0.40
C GLU A 49 -17.04 4.51 -1.03
N TYR A 50 -16.06 3.61 -1.19
CA TYR A 50 -15.70 3.03 -2.49
C TYR A 50 -16.82 2.19 -3.09
N ARG A 51 -17.46 1.32 -2.30
CA ARG A 51 -18.62 0.53 -2.76
C ARG A 51 -19.76 1.42 -3.26
N LYS A 52 -20.10 2.50 -2.54
CA LYS A 52 -21.13 3.47 -2.97
C LYS A 52 -20.80 4.14 -4.31
N ARG A 53 -19.52 4.24 -4.67
CA ARG A 53 -19.02 4.88 -5.90
C ARG A 53 -18.70 3.88 -7.01
N GLY A 54 -19.06 2.61 -6.82
CA GLY A 54 -18.82 1.55 -7.80
C GLY A 54 -17.34 1.18 -7.98
N ILE A 55 -16.48 1.53 -7.03
CA ILE A 55 -15.07 1.14 -7.04
C ILE A 55 -14.96 -0.28 -6.49
N GLN A 56 -14.34 -1.18 -7.26
CA GLN A 56 -14.19 -2.59 -6.92
C GLN A 56 -12.88 -2.81 -6.16
N GLU A 57 -12.96 -3.43 -4.99
CA GLU A 57 -11.78 -3.81 -4.22
C GLU A 57 -11.08 -5.00 -4.89
N VAL A 58 -9.76 -4.92 -5.04
CA VAL A 58 -8.90 -5.97 -5.56
C VAL A 58 -7.74 -6.23 -4.59
N ILE A 59 -7.14 -7.40 -4.71
CA ILE A 59 -5.96 -7.79 -3.94
C ILE A 59 -4.86 -8.10 -4.95
N THR A 60 -3.74 -7.39 -4.85
CA THR A 60 -2.58 -7.63 -5.72
C THR A 60 -1.37 -8.09 -4.90
N PRO A 61 -0.43 -8.86 -5.51
CA PRO A 61 0.82 -9.26 -4.85
C PRO A 61 1.60 -8.09 -4.26
N ASN A 62 2.40 -8.37 -3.23
CA ASN A 62 3.31 -7.39 -2.63
C ASN A 62 4.69 -7.37 -3.30
N MET A 63 5.02 -8.38 -4.09
CA MET A 63 6.33 -8.54 -4.71
C MET A 63 6.19 -8.90 -6.18
N TYR A 64 6.99 -8.27 -7.03
CA TYR A 64 6.99 -8.48 -8.47
C TYR A 64 8.41 -8.57 -9.01
N ASN A 65 8.57 -9.26 -10.13
CA ASN A 65 9.82 -9.27 -10.88
C ASN A 65 10.20 -7.85 -11.36
N SER A 66 11.49 -7.51 -11.35
CA SER A 66 12.02 -6.19 -11.76
C SER A 66 11.53 -5.75 -13.14
N LYS A 67 11.33 -6.70 -14.07
CA LYS A 67 10.82 -6.48 -15.43
C LYS A 67 9.51 -5.69 -15.45
N LEU A 68 8.63 -5.86 -14.45
CA LEU A 68 7.40 -5.08 -14.35
C LEU A 68 7.68 -3.61 -14.07
N TYR A 69 8.62 -3.34 -13.16
CA TYR A 69 9.01 -1.98 -12.81
C TYR A 69 9.79 -1.30 -13.93
N GLU A 70 10.61 -2.04 -14.66
CA GLU A 70 11.29 -1.58 -15.88
C GLU A 70 10.28 -1.20 -16.96
N THR A 71 9.29 -2.08 -17.21
CA THR A 71 8.21 -1.86 -18.19
C THR A 71 7.37 -0.64 -17.83
N SER A 72 7.06 -0.47 -16.55
CA SER A 72 6.28 0.68 -16.07
C SER A 72 7.09 1.99 -15.95
N GLY A 73 8.40 1.96 -16.21
CA GLY A 73 9.31 3.11 -16.06
C GLY A 73 9.69 3.45 -14.62
N HIS A 74 9.16 2.73 -13.62
CA HIS A 74 9.42 3.00 -12.21
C HIS A 74 10.83 2.59 -11.79
N TRP A 75 11.43 1.60 -12.46
CA TRP A 75 12.76 1.12 -12.11
C TRP A 75 13.82 2.23 -12.19
N GLN A 76 13.76 3.04 -13.25
CA GLN A 76 14.72 4.12 -13.51
C GLN A 76 14.62 5.25 -12.48
N HIS A 77 13.45 5.43 -11.85
CA HIS A 77 13.19 6.55 -10.93
C HIS A 77 13.18 6.15 -9.46
N TYR A 78 12.79 4.91 -9.15
CA TYR A 78 12.50 4.49 -7.78
C TYR A 78 13.35 3.30 -7.32
N SER A 79 14.15 2.67 -8.19
CA SER A 79 14.87 1.46 -7.81
C SER A 79 15.80 1.66 -6.60
N ASP A 80 16.39 2.83 -6.39
CA ASP A 80 17.24 3.11 -5.22
C ASP A 80 16.43 3.18 -3.91
N ASN A 81 15.13 3.46 -3.99
CA ASN A 81 14.21 3.54 -2.86
C ASN A 81 13.28 2.31 -2.79
N MET A 82 13.67 1.20 -3.43
CA MET A 82 12.90 -0.05 -3.41
C MET A 82 13.66 -1.13 -2.66
N PHE A 83 12.94 -1.87 -1.82
CA PHE A 83 13.44 -3.11 -1.25
C PHE A 83 13.50 -4.19 -2.33
N LYS A 84 14.69 -4.71 -2.58
CA LYS A 84 14.98 -5.72 -3.60
C LYS A 84 15.32 -7.05 -2.93
N VAL A 85 14.89 -8.14 -3.55
CA VAL A 85 15.20 -9.50 -3.12
C VAL A 85 15.63 -10.30 -4.34
N ASP A 86 16.81 -10.89 -4.26
CA ASP A 86 17.28 -11.81 -5.29
C ASP A 86 16.61 -13.17 -5.07
N VAL A 87 15.86 -13.63 -6.08
CA VAL A 87 15.18 -14.92 -6.08
C VAL A 87 15.70 -15.72 -7.27
N GLU A 88 16.47 -16.76 -6.97
CA GLU A 88 17.19 -17.55 -7.97
C GLU A 88 18.12 -16.69 -8.85
N LYS A 89 17.76 -16.49 -10.13
CA LYS A 89 18.50 -15.69 -11.12
C LYS A 89 17.76 -14.41 -11.52
N GLU A 90 16.72 -14.05 -10.79
CA GLU A 90 15.90 -12.87 -11.07
C GLU A 90 15.83 -11.95 -9.84
N VAL A 91 15.71 -10.65 -10.11
CA VAL A 91 15.54 -9.64 -9.07
C VAL A 91 14.05 -9.36 -8.90
N PHE A 92 13.57 -9.44 -7.67
CA PHE A 92 12.22 -9.04 -7.30
C PHE A 92 12.26 -7.76 -6.46
N GLY A 93 11.19 -6.99 -6.51
CA GLY A 93 11.01 -5.79 -5.69
C GLY A 93 9.72 -5.85 -4.90
N LEU A 94 9.75 -5.40 -3.64
CA LEU A 94 8.53 -5.09 -2.90
C LEU A 94 7.87 -3.86 -3.53
N LYS A 95 6.54 -3.89 -3.67
CA LYS A 95 5.82 -2.83 -4.37
C LYS A 95 5.91 -1.49 -3.60
N PRO A 96 6.35 -0.40 -4.26
CA PRO A 96 6.24 0.94 -3.71
C PRO A 96 4.88 1.58 -4.03
N MET A 97 4.07 0.95 -4.90
CA MET A 97 2.74 1.39 -5.33
C MET A 97 1.97 0.25 -6.00
N ASN A 98 0.65 0.42 -6.15
CA ASN A 98 -0.25 -0.60 -6.72
C ASN A 98 -0.42 -0.49 -8.25
N CYS A 99 -0.07 0.65 -8.86
CA CYS A 99 -0.43 0.97 -10.25
C CYS A 99 -0.01 -0.11 -11.28
N PRO A 100 1.24 -0.64 -11.27
CA PRO A 100 1.63 -1.68 -12.23
C PRO A 100 0.81 -2.97 -12.09
N GLY A 101 0.45 -3.34 -10.86
CA GLY A 101 -0.42 -4.50 -10.59
C GLY A 101 -1.83 -4.33 -11.15
N HIS A 102 -2.41 -3.14 -11.01
CA HIS A 102 -3.72 -2.83 -11.61
C HIS A 102 -3.68 -2.88 -13.15
N CYS A 103 -2.58 -2.41 -13.77
CA CYS A 103 -2.40 -2.51 -15.21
C CYS A 103 -2.33 -3.97 -15.68
N LEU A 104 -1.64 -4.85 -14.93
CA LEU A 104 -1.62 -6.29 -15.25
C LEU A 104 -3.02 -6.92 -15.16
N MET A 105 -3.80 -6.57 -14.14
CA MET A 105 -5.18 -7.06 -14.00
C MET A 105 -6.07 -6.61 -15.17
N PHE A 106 -5.96 -5.35 -15.57
CA PHE A 106 -6.69 -4.82 -16.73
C PHE A 106 -6.21 -5.46 -18.04
N ALA A 107 -4.90 -5.68 -18.22
CA ALA A 107 -4.38 -6.29 -19.43
C ALA A 107 -4.71 -7.79 -19.56
N HIS A 108 -5.01 -8.47 -18.46
CA HIS A 108 -5.23 -9.91 -18.44
C HIS A 108 -6.57 -10.33 -19.06
N GLN A 109 -7.59 -9.48 -18.99
CA GLN A 109 -8.94 -9.79 -19.48
C GLN A 109 -9.28 -8.93 -20.71
N PRO A 110 -10.03 -9.46 -21.68
CA PRO A 110 -10.54 -8.64 -22.77
C PRO A 110 -11.55 -7.63 -22.22
N HIS A 111 -11.49 -6.40 -22.72
CA HIS A 111 -12.36 -5.31 -22.30
C HIS A 111 -13.04 -4.64 -23.49
N THR A 112 -14.27 -4.20 -23.29
CA THR A 112 -15.07 -3.44 -24.25
C THR A 112 -15.33 -2.03 -23.74
N HIS A 113 -15.58 -1.08 -24.66
CA HIS A 113 -15.79 0.32 -24.30
C HIS A 113 -16.99 0.54 -23.35
N ASN A 114 -18.00 -0.34 -23.40
CA ASN A 114 -19.19 -0.27 -22.54
C ASN A 114 -18.92 -0.61 -21.07
N GLU A 115 -17.84 -1.34 -20.79
CA GLU A 115 -17.43 -1.68 -19.43
C GLU A 115 -16.66 -0.55 -18.75
N LEU A 116 -16.26 0.48 -19.52
CA LEU A 116 -15.63 1.66 -18.98
C LEU A 116 -16.67 2.56 -18.29
N PRO A 117 -16.32 3.18 -17.16
CA PRO A 117 -14.99 3.18 -16.53
C PRO A 117 -14.74 2.03 -15.54
N TYR A 118 -13.57 1.37 -15.67
CA TYR A 118 -13.04 0.45 -14.65
C TYR A 118 -12.43 1.21 -13.49
N ARG A 119 -12.73 0.78 -12.25
CA ARG A 119 -12.24 1.42 -11.04
C ARG A 119 -11.84 0.37 -10.01
N TYR A 120 -10.54 0.25 -9.75
CA TYR A 120 -10.00 -0.63 -8.73
C TYR A 120 -9.50 0.15 -7.51
N ALA A 121 -9.74 -0.41 -6.33
CA ALA A 121 -9.12 -0.01 -5.08
C ALA A 121 -8.32 -1.18 -4.50
N ASP A 122 -7.10 -0.91 -4.08
CA ASP A 122 -6.22 -1.89 -3.44
C ASP A 122 -5.66 -1.26 -2.15
N PHE A 123 -5.77 -2.02 -1.06
CA PHE A 123 -5.29 -1.64 0.26
C PHE A 123 -4.06 -2.46 0.68
N GLY A 124 -3.34 -3.02 -0.29
CA GLY A 124 -2.10 -3.73 -0.09
C GLY A 124 -1.02 -2.87 0.55
N VAL A 125 -0.13 -3.52 1.29
CA VAL A 125 0.96 -2.87 2.02
C VAL A 125 2.04 -2.43 1.05
N LEU A 126 2.46 -1.17 1.16
CA LEU A 126 3.50 -0.57 0.32
C LEU A 126 4.78 -0.38 1.13
N HIS A 127 5.94 -0.50 0.47
CA HIS A 127 7.25 -0.35 1.09
C HIS A 127 8.11 0.64 0.29
N ARG A 128 8.76 1.59 0.99
CA ARG A 128 9.70 2.58 0.47
C ARG A 128 10.70 2.98 1.55
#